data_AF-A0A0D2GK88-F1
#
_entry.id   AF-A0A0D2GK88-F1
#
_cell.length_a   1.000
_cell.length_b   1.000
_cell.length_c   1.000
_cell.angle_alpha   90.00
_cell.angle_beta   90.00
_cell.angle_gamma   90.00
#
_symmetry.space_group_name_H-M   'P 1'
#
loop_
_entity.id
_entity.type
_entity.pdbx_description
1 polymer ?
#
loop_
_entity_poly.entity_id
_entity_poly.type
_entity_poly.pdbx_seq_one_letter_code
_entity_poly.pdbx_strand_id
1 'polypeptide(L)'
;MTTPTPPSESQILHSYLLHPSPLPTILPYHSFLTLLPKNASSLQTTHATELKRLYRDLQFQRAVIVDDVRRRIESECTRSVSLTAQLARKVRREEHLKQQYQQQQKQQRNRKRKRGPEDKREREHDDTSDDDETDTAVPPIDIDIQTDTALHGGIPLSNTLVHPTGPSKKHSPYHDGVSLLRAMETATRDLNSEIADLEAEIAALRGVCEETVGGLSDLRYGRFGRVSGSGGEKVVEDEVLAALEEFKERLAGRGREEGPS
;
A
#
# COMPACT_ATOMS: atom_id res chain seq x y z
N MET A 1 4.66 -42.21 21.24
CA MET A 1 3.62 -41.20 20.95
C MET A 1 4.34 -39.88 20.73
N THR A 2 4.48 -39.44 19.48
CA THR A 2 5.12 -38.17 19.12
C THR A 2 4.11 -37.05 19.28
N THR A 3 4.40 -36.04 20.09
CA THR A 3 3.55 -34.85 20.22
C THR A 3 3.48 -34.14 18.86
N PRO A 4 2.29 -33.71 18.40
CA PRO A 4 2.16 -33.00 17.13
C PRO A 4 2.89 -31.66 17.25
N THR A 5 3.88 -31.45 16.38
CA THR A 5 4.57 -30.17 16.26
C THR A 5 3.58 -29.09 15.81
N PRO A 6 3.61 -27.88 16.39
CA PRO A 6 2.75 -26.79 15.94
C PRO A 6 3.06 -26.48 14.46
N PRO A 7 2.04 -26.09 13.66
CA PRO A 7 2.22 -25.81 12.25
C PRO A 7 3.17 -24.63 12.06
N SER A 8 4.02 -24.70 11.03
CA SER A 8 4.89 -23.58 10.69
C SER A 8 4.08 -22.40 10.14
N GLU A 9 4.62 -21.19 10.25
CA GLU A 9 4.01 -19.99 9.68
C GLU A 9 3.69 -20.17 8.18
N SER A 10 4.63 -20.74 7.42
CA SER A 10 4.42 -21.06 6.00
C SER A 10 3.22 -21.98 5.78
N GLN A 11 3.02 -23.00 6.62
CA GLN A 11 1.87 -23.90 6.53
C GLN A 11 0.57 -23.17 6.84
N ILE A 12 0.57 -22.30 7.84
CA ILE A 12 -0.59 -21.47 8.18
C ILE A 12 -0.91 -20.56 7.01
N LEU A 13 0.02 -19.73 6.55
CA LEU A 13 -0.23 -18.78 5.48
C LEU A 13 -0.66 -19.46 4.17
N HIS A 14 -0.02 -20.57 3.81
CA HIS A 14 -0.37 -21.30 2.60
C HIS A 14 -1.72 -22.01 2.71
N SER A 15 -2.12 -22.50 3.89
CA SER A 15 -3.43 -23.10 4.09
C SER A 15 -4.56 -22.07 4.09
N TYR A 16 -4.37 -20.93 4.76
CA TYR A 16 -5.38 -19.87 4.85
C TYR A 16 -5.54 -19.06 3.56
N LEU A 17 -4.45 -18.76 2.85
CA LEU A 17 -4.48 -17.84 1.71
C LEU A 17 -4.56 -18.54 0.35
N LEU A 18 -4.09 -19.79 0.25
CA LEU A 18 -3.92 -20.46 -1.05
C LEU A 18 -4.79 -21.71 -1.24
N HIS A 19 -5.54 -22.17 -0.24
CA HIS A 19 -6.37 -23.37 -0.39
C HIS A 19 -7.87 -23.13 -0.14
N PRO A 20 -8.76 -23.44 -1.11
CA PRO A 20 -8.53 -23.73 -2.52
C PRO A 20 -8.44 -22.46 -3.38
N SER A 21 -7.27 -22.12 -3.92
CA SER A 21 -7.06 -20.91 -4.73
C SER A 21 -7.06 -21.03 -6.28
N PRO A 22 -7.20 -22.20 -6.93
CA PRO A 22 -7.41 -22.24 -8.38
C PRO A 22 -8.85 -21.88 -8.78
N LEU A 23 -9.03 -21.10 -9.86
CA LEU A 23 -10.37 -20.76 -10.37
C LEU A 23 -11.27 -21.97 -10.63
N PRO A 24 -10.82 -23.05 -11.30
CA PRO A 24 -11.69 -24.20 -11.54
C PRO A 24 -12.13 -24.95 -10.28
N THR A 25 -11.45 -24.73 -9.14
CA THR A 25 -11.85 -25.31 -7.86
C THR A 25 -12.95 -24.49 -7.18
N ILE A 26 -12.87 -23.15 -7.24
CA ILE A 26 -13.88 -22.26 -6.61
C ILE A 26 -15.09 -22.06 -7.53
N LEU A 27 -14.84 -21.88 -8.82
CA LEU A 27 -15.85 -21.64 -9.83
C LEU A 27 -15.54 -22.50 -11.06
N PRO A 28 -15.99 -23.77 -11.08
CA PRO A 28 -15.89 -24.61 -12.25
C PRO A 28 -16.58 -23.98 -13.48
N TYR A 29 -16.17 -24.39 -14.68
CA TYR A 29 -16.68 -23.80 -15.93
C TYR A 29 -18.21 -23.90 -16.05
N HIS A 30 -18.81 -25.03 -15.64
CA HIS A 30 -20.26 -25.18 -15.68
C HIS A 30 -20.97 -24.18 -14.75
N SER A 31 -20.43 -23.94 -13.55
CA SER A 31 -20.97 -22.96 -12.61
C SER A 31 -20.78 -21.54 -13.13
N PHE A 32 -19.65 -21.23 -13.75
CA PHE A 32 -19.45 -19.96 -14.46
C PHE A 32 -20.54 -19.71 -15.52
N LEU A 33 -20.92 -20.73 -16.30
CA LEU A 33 -22.01 -20.59 -17.27
C LEU A 33 -23.37 -20.32 -16.64
N THR A 34 -23.61 -20.75 -15.40
CA THR A 34 -24.86 -20.45 -14.68
C THR A 34 -24.96 -19.01 -14.20
N LEU A 35 -23.84 -18.27 -14.18
CA LEU A 35 -23.83 -16.83 -13.84
C LEU A 35 -24.30 -15.95 -15.00
N LEU A 36 -24.42 -16.50 -16.20
CA LEU A 36 -24.89 -15.76 -17.37
C LEU A 36 -26.42 -15.50 -17.27
N PRO A 37 -26.92 -14.38 -17.83
CA PRO A 37 -28.35 -14.04 -17.81
C PRO A 37 -29.27 -15.17 -18.33
N LYS A 38 -30.53 -15.25 -17.89
CA LYS A 38 -31.45 -16.38 -18.19
C LYS A 38 -31.77 -16.58 -19.69
N ASN A 39 -31.59 -15.55 -20.52
CA ASN A 39 -31.63 -15.61 -21.98
C ASN A 39 -30.33 -16.16 -22.62
N ALA A 40 -29.40 -16.69 -21.81
CA ALA A 40 -28.08 -17.13 -22.25
C ALA A 40 -28.05 -18.49 -22.96
N SER A 41 -29.15 -19.24 -23.06
CA SER A 41 -29.12 -20.52 -23.81
C SER A 41 -28.72 -20.33 -25.28
N SER A 42 -29.13 -19.21 -25.91
CA SER A 42 -28.70 -18.84 -27.26
C SER A 42 -27.29 -18.25 -27.29
N LEU A 43 -26.89 -17.47 -26.27
CA LEU A 43 -25.51 -16.95 -26.15
C LEU A 43 -24.49 -18.06 -25.93
N GLN A 44 -24.82 -19.09 -25.15
CA GLN A 44 -23.94 -20.22 -24.86
C GLN A 44 -23.67 -21.05 -26.11
N THR A 45 -24.64 -21.18 -27.02
CA THR A 45 -24.46 -21.92 -28.27
C THR A 45 -23.72 -21.08 -29.33
N THR A 46 -24.03 -19.80 -29.44
CA THR A 46 -23.42 -18.89 -30.43
C THR A 46 -21.99 -18.45 -30.05
N HIS A 47 -21.71 -18.20 -28.77
CA HIS A 47 -20.42 -17.68 -28.27
C HIS A 47 -19.66 -18.71 -27.42
N ALA A 48 -19.88 -20.01 -27.64
CA ALA A 48 -19.26 -21.09 -26.85
C ALA A 48 -17.73 -20.99 -26.78
N THR A 49 -17.08 -20.58 -27.88
CA THR A 49 -15.62 -20.45 -28.00
C THR A 49 -15.10 -19.24 -27.21
N GLU A 50 -15.79 -18.11 -27.31
CA GLU A 50 -15.45 -16.87 -26.60
C GLU A 50 -15.63 -17.04 -25.09
N LEU A 51 -16.70 -17.69 -24.65
CA LEU A 51 -16.94 -17.98 -23.24
C LEU A 51 -15.86 -18.92 -22.65
N LYS A 52 -15.44 -19.94 -23.42
CA LYS A 52 -14.30 -20.78 -23.02
C LYS A 52 -13.01 -19.99 -22.95
N ARG A 53 -12.76 -19.10 -23.92
CA ARG A 53 -11.57 -18.25 -23.95
C ARG A 53 -11.55 -17.29 -22.76
N LEU A 54 -12.67 -16.63 -22.46
CA LEU A 54 -12.83 -15.76 -21.30
C LEU A 54 -12.56 -16.53 -20.01
N TYR A 55 -13.16 -17.71 -19.84
CA TYR A 55 -12.92 -18.52 -18.66
C TYR A 55 -11.45 -18.93 -18.53
N ARG A 56 -10.78 -19.28 -19.64
CA ARG A 56 -9.34 -19.57 -19.64
C ARG A 56 -8.48 -18.36 -19.28
N ASP A 57 -8.87 -17.17 -19.73
CA ASP A 57 -8.20 -15.93 -19.37
C ASP A 57 -8.36 -15.63 -17.87
N LEU A 58 -9.57 -15.77 -17.32
CA LEU A 58 -9.81 -15.65 -15.88
C LEU A 58 -9.01 -16.68 -15.06
N GLN A 59 -8.87 -17.92 -15.57
CA GLN A 59 -8.02 -18.93 -14.93
C GLN A 59 -6.55 -18.47 -14.90
N PHE A 60 -6.06 -17.91 -16.00
CA PHE A 60 -4.70 -17.40 -16.09
C PHE A 60 -4.47 -16.21 -15.16
N GLN A 61 -5.33 -15.19 -15.20
CA GLN A 61 -5.26 -14.02 -14.31
C GLN A 61 -5.27 -14.45 -12.84
N ARG A 62 -6.12 -15.42 -12.48
CA ARG A 62 -6.16 -15.94 -11.12
C ARG A 62 -4.87 -16.69 -10.75
N ALA A 63 -4.30 -17.48 -11.66
CA ALA A 63 -3.03 -18.15 -11.41
C ALA A 63 -1.90 -17.14 -11.14
N VAL A 64 -1.85 -16.05 -11.91
CA VAL A 64 -0.88 -14.96 -11.69
C VAL A 64 -1.03 -14.34 -10.30
N ILE A 65 -2.25 -14.04 -9.86
CA ILE A 65 -2.51 -13.50 -8.50
C ILE A 65 -2.09 -14.51 -7.43
N VAL A 66 -2.41 -15.80 -7.61
CA VAL A 66 -2.02 -16.87 -6.68
C VAL A 66 -0.50 -16.98 -6.57
N ASP A 67 0.22 -16.85 -7.67
CA ASP A 67 1.68 -16.86 -7.68
C ASP A 67 2.29 -15.62 -7.02
N ASP A 68 1.66 -14.45 -7.15
CA ASP A 68 2.08 -13.26 -6.40
C ASP A 68 1.89 -13.46 -4.89
N VAL A 69 0.75 -14.00 -4.46
CA VAL A 69 0.50 -14.33 -3.06
C VAL A 69 1.54 -15.33 -2.54
N ARG A 70 1.92 -16.36 -3.32
CA ARG A 70 3.00 -17.30 -2.95
C ARG A 70 4.32 -16.58 -2.68
N ARG A 71 4.75 -15.68 -3.57
CA ARG A 71 6.00 -14.90 -3.40
C ARG A 71 5.96 -14.00 -2.16
N ARG A 72 4.80 -13.41 -1.87
CA ARG A 72 4.60 -12.59 -0.67
C ARG A 72 4.68 -13.43 0.60
N ILE A 73 4.11 -14.64 0.61
CA ILE A 73 4.21 -15.57 1.75
C ILE A 73 5.68 -15.91 2.03
N GLU A 74 6.47 -16.21 1.00
CA GLU A 74 7.90 -16.50 1.15
C GLU A 74 8.68 -15.31 1.72
N SER A 75 8.38 -14.11 1.23
CA SER A 75 8.99 -12.86 1.69
C SER A 75 8.65 -12.57 3.15
N GLU A 76 7.38 -12.77 3.53
CA GLU A 76 6.90 -12.57 4.90
C GLU A 76 7.51 -13.59 5.86
N CYS A 77 7.58 -14.88 5.47
CA CYS A 77 8.26 -15.91 6.25
C CYS A 77 9.74 -15.55 6.50
N THR A 78 10.43 -15.05 5.48
CA THR A 78 11.83 -14.60 5.62
C THR A 78 11.95 -13.41 6.57
N ARG A 79 11.03 -12.44 6.47
CA ARG A 79 10.97 -11.27 7.34
C ARG A 79 10.71 -11.66 8.80
N SER A 80 9.75 -12.55 9.03
CA SER A 80 9.36 -13.08 10.35
C SER A 80 10.53 -13.73 11.08
N VAL A 81 11.39 -14.47 10.37
CA VAL A 81 12.62 -15.05 10.96
C VAL A 81 13.55 -13.95 11.48
N SER A 82 13.75 -12.89 10.70
CA SER A 82 14.60 -11.76 11.13
C SER A 82 14.02 -11.04 12.34
N LEU A 83 12.71 -10.80 12.35
CA LEU A 83 12.00 -10.13 13.43
C LEU A 83 12.06 -10.96 14.71
N THR A 84 11.82 -12.27 14.61
CA THR A 84 11.91 -13.20 15.74
C THR A 84 13.32 -13.22 16.31
N ALA A 85 14.36 -13.20 15.46
CA ALA A 85 15.74 -13.14 15.91
C ALA A 85 16.08 -11.81 16.60
N GLN A 86 15.59 -10.68 16.10
CA GLN A 86 15.78 -9.37 16.73
C GLN A 86 15.07 -9.29 18.09
N LEU A 87 13.83 -9.77 18.16
CA LEU A 87 13.04 -9.83 19.39
C LEU A 87 13.76 -10.70 20.43
N ALA A 88 14.24 -11.88 20.04
CA ALA A 88 15.02 -12.75 20.94
C ALA A 88 16.28 -12.04 21.48
N ARG A 89 16.99 -11.24 20.66
CA ARG A 89 18.14 -10.44 21.13
C ARG A 89 17.72 -9.35 22.10
N LYS A 90 16.59 -8.67 21.86
CA LYS A 90 16.06 -7.62 22.74
C LYS A 90 15.68 -8.20 24.11
N VAL A 91 14.94 -9.30 24.12
CA VAL A 91 14.54 -10.02 25.36
C VAL A 91 15.76 -10.41 26.18
N ARG A 92 16.78 -11.02 25.55
CA ARG A 92 18.03 -11.39 26.26
C ARG A 92 18.74 -10.18 26.86
N ARG A 93 18.82 -9.03 26.15
CA ARG A 93 19.42 -7.80 26.68
C ARG A 93 18.68 -7.29 27.91
N GLU A 94 17.35 -7.25 27.86
CA GLU A 94 16.51 -6.82 28.98
C GLU A 94 16.65 -7.75 30.19
N GLU A 95 16.70 -9.07 29.96
CA GLU A 95 16.95 -10.06 31.01
C GLU A 95 18.32 -9.86 31.67
N HIS A 96 19.37 -9.66 30.87
CA HIS A 96 20.71 -9.37 31.39
C HIS A 96 20.73 -8.09 32.24
N LEU A 97 20.06 -7.02 31.78
CA LEU A 97 19.95 -5.77 32.54
C LEU A 97 19.23 -5.99 33.87
N LYS A 98 18.07 -6.68 33.86
CA LYS A 98 17.30 -7.00 35.06
C LYS A 98 18.14 -7.80 36.07
N GLN A 99 18.92 -8.78 35.60
CA GLN A 99 19.82 -9.55 36.45
C GLN A 99 20.92 -8.69 37.07
N GLN A 100 21.54 -7.79 36.30
CA GLN A 100 22.54 -6.85 36.83
C GLN A 100 21.96 -5.91 37.89
N TYR A 101 20.78 -5.33 37.64
CA TYR A 101 20.09 -4.48 38.63
C TYR A 101 19.80 -5.24 39.92
N GLN A 102 19.29 -6.49 39.83
CA GLN A 102 19.05 -7.32 41.01
C GLN A 102 20.35 -7.65 41.77
N GLN A 103 21.45 -7.91 41.07
CA GLN A 103 22.75 -8.14 41.71
C GLN A 103 23.27 -6.88 42.44
N GLN A 104 23.16 -5.70 41.81
CA GLN A 104 23.57 -4.44 42.44
C GLN A 104 22.75 -4.15 43.70
N GLN A 105 21.42 -4.34 43.67
CA GLN A 105 20.58 -4.18 44.86
C GLN A 105 20.98 -5.14 46.00
N LYS A 106 21.27 -6.41 45.70
CA LYS A 106 21.75 -7.38 46.70
C LYS A 106 23.07 -6.92 47.34
N GLN A 107 24.01 -6.40 46.54
CA GLN A 107 25.28 -5.88 47.06
C GLN A 107 25.08 -4.65 47.97
N GLN A 108 24.18 -3.74 47.61
CA GLN A 108 23.86 -2.57 48.45
C GLN A 108 23.23 -2.98 49.80
N ARG A 109 22.31 -3.95 49.80
CA ARG A 109 21.71 -4.48 51.04
C ARG A 109 22.75 -5.16 51.94
N ASN A 110 23.69 -5.90 51.36
CA ASN A 110 24.78 -6.52 52.13
C ASN A 110 25.73 -5.48 52.72
N ARG A 111 26.02 -4.38 52.01
CA ARG A 111 26.80 -3.25 52.55
C ARG A 111 26.10 -2.55 53.71
N LYS A 112 24.79 -2.33 53.63
CA LYS A 112 24.00 -1.74 54.74
C LYS A 112 24.00 -2.63 55.98
N ARG A 113 23.90 -3.95 55.84
CA ARG A 113 23.95 -4.91 56.97
C ARG A 113 25.34 -5.02 57.62
N LYS A 114 26.42 -4.76 56.87
CA LYS A 114 27.80 -4.82 57.39
C LYS A 114 28.22 -3.54 58.12
N ARG A 115 27.51 -2.42 57.91
CA ARG A 115 27.55 -1.25 58.79
C ARG A 115 26.52 -1.48 59.91
N GLY A 116 26.90 -2.28 60.91
CA GLY A 116 26.13 -2.43 62.14
C GLY A 116 26.07 -1.11 62.93
N PRO A 117 25.16 -1.02 63.91
CA PRO A 117 24.96 0.20 64.70
C PRO A 117 26.13 0.36 65.67
N GLU A 118 27.17 1.08 65.25
CA GLU A 118 28.15 1.61 66.19
C GLU A 118 27.66 2.97 66.71
N ASP A 119 27.28 2.94 67.98
CA ASP A 119 27.44 3.98 68.99
C ASP A 119 26.87 5.37 68.65
N LYS A 120 25.57 5.56 68.91
CA LYS A 120 24.98 6.90 69.11
C LYS A 120 24.87 7.17 70.60
N ARG A 121 25.89 7.82 71.14
CA ARG A 121 25.82 8.53 72.42
C ARG A 121 24.74 9.61 72.35
N GLU A 122 24.01 9.68 73.46
CA GLU A 122 22.93 10.60 73.79
C GLU A 122 23.31 12.06 73.49
N ARG A 123 22.50 12.72 72.65
CA ARG A 123 22.31 14.17 72.70
C ARG A 123 20.83 14.43 72.52
N GLU A 124 20.20 14.81 73.63
CA GLU A 124 18.87 15.37 73.71
C GLU A 124 18.85 16.71 72.96
N HIS A 125 17.92 16.88 72.02
CA HIS A 125 17.19 18.13 71.81
C HIS A 125 16.00 17.90 70.86
N ASP A 126 14.82 18.03 71.45
CA ASP A 126 13.64 18.79 71.02
C ASP A 126 13.11 18.66 69.57
N ASP A 127 12.00 17.93 69.49
CA ASP A 127 10.70 18.22 68.87
C ASP A 127 10.53 18.80 67.44
N THR A 128 9.54 18.18 66.80
CA THR A 128 8.66 18.60 65.69
C THR A 128 9.08 18.50 64.21
N SER A 129 8.35 17.58 63.55
CA SER A 129 7.70 17.64 62.22
C SER A 129 8.52 17.46 60.93
N ASP A 130 8.31 16.25 60.37
CA ASP A 130 7.81 15.91 59.03
C ASP A 130 8.49 16.42 57.74
N ASP A 131 8.45 15.50 56.77
CA ASP A 131 8.78 15.59 55.35
C ASP A 131 10.26 15.55 54.95
N ASP A 132 10.91 14.39 55.15
CA ASP A 132 12.00 13.94 54.27
C ASP A 132 11.40 13.06 53.16
N GLU A 133 10.89 13.70 52.10
CA GLU A 133 10.72 13.07 50.79
C GLU A 133 12.11 12.62 50.32
N THR A 134 12.48 11.38 50.64
CA THR A 134 13.61 10.73 49.97
C THR A 134 13.19 10.44 48.54
N ASP A 135 13.46 11.43 47.69
CA ASP A 135 13.40 11.40 46.23
C ASP A 135 13.97 10.06 45.74
N THR A 136 13.06 9.14 45.41
CA THR A 136 13.38 7.87 44.78
C THR A 136 13.67 8.19 43.33
N ALA A 137 14.84 8.78 43.09
CA ALA A 137 15.34 9.07 41.76
C ALA A 137 15.60 7.74 41.03
N VAL A 138 14.55 7.24 40.39
CA VAL A 138 14.64 6.27 39.30
C VAL A 138 15.49 6.95 38.23
N PRO A 139 16.70 6.46 37.91
CA PRO A 139 17.44 7.01 36.79
C PRO A 139 16.58 6.83 35.52
N PRO A 140 16.42 7.87 34.67
CA PRO A 140 15.64 7.76 33.45
C PRO A 140 16.21 6.61 32.62
N ILE A 141 15.39 5.60 32.39
CA ILE A 141 15.72 4.54 31.45
C ILE A 141 15.48 5.15 30.08
N ASP A 142 16.55 5.52 29.37
CA ASP A 142 16.51 5.83 27.94
C ASP A 142 16.10 4.56 27.19
N ILE A 143 14.80 4.33 27.09
CA ILE A 143 14.23 3.34 26.17
C ILE A 143 14.12 4.07 24.85
N ASP A 144 15.16 3.94 24.03
CA ASP A 144 15.16 4.37 22.64
C ASP A 144 14.21 3.43 21.86
N ILE A 145 12.90 3.72 21.93
CA ILE A 145 11.89 3.04 21.13
C ILE A 145 11.96 3.66 19.74
N GLN A 146 12.94 3.22 18.95
CA GLN A 146 12.89 3.39 17.51
C GLN A 146 11.68 2.58 17.01
N THR A 147 10.55 3.26 16.87
CA THR A 147 9.38 2.74 16.18
C THR A 147 9.74 2.71 14.70
N ASP A 148 10.21 1.56 14.24
CA ASP A 148 10.61 1.34 12.86
C ASP A 148 9.36 1.41 11.96
N THR A 149 9.09 2.59 11.40
CA THR A 149 8.02 2.86 10.42
C THR A 149 8.39 2.30 9.04
N ALA A 150 8.91 1.07 8.99
CA ALA A 150 9.32 0.36 7.77
C ALA A 150 8.13 -0.27 7.01
N LEU A 151 6.99 0.41 6.96
CA LEU A 151 5.81 0.02 6.17
C LEU A 151 5.73 0.75 4.81
N HIS A 152 6.51 1.82 4.60
CA HIS A 152 6.36 2.73 3.45
C HIS A 152 7.44 2.58 2.37
N GLY A 153 7.98 1.38 2.16
CA GLY A 153 8.79 1.05 0.98
C GLY A 153 10.02 1.93 0.75
N GLY A 154 10.56 2.59 1.78
CA GLY A 154 11.72 3.47 1.65
C GLY A 154 11.42 4.87 1.08
N ILE A 155 10.15 5.25 0.95
CA ILE A 155 9.79 6.64 0.68
C ILE A 155 9.84 7.38 2.01
N PRO A 156 10.77 8.34 2.22
CA PRO A 156 10.74 9.16 3.42
C PRO A 156 9.43 9.93 3.40
N LEU A 157 8.55 9.73 4.39
CA LEU A 157 7.47 10.66 4.61
C LEU A 157 8.11 12.02 4.85
N SER A 158 7.88 12.92 3.90
CA SER A 158 8.24 14.33 4.00
C SER A 158 7.73 14.87 5.33
N ASN A 159 8.66 15.17 6.23
CA ASN A 159 8.55 16.16 7.31
C ASN A 159 7.53 15.97 8.45
N THR A 160 6.85 14.83 8.60
CA THR A 160 5.88 14.68 9.71
C THR A 160 6.52 14.59 11.11
N LEU A 161 7.84 14.35 11.19
CA LEU A 161 8.61 14.46 12.43
C LEU A 161 9.91 15.21 12.14
N VAL A 162 9.87 16.52 12.31
CA VAL A 162 11.07 17.36 12.33
C VAL A 162 11.96 16.88 13.47
N HIS A 163 13.02 16.13 13.15
CA HIS A 163 14.20 16.05 14.01
C HIS A 163 15.09 17.25 13.68
N PRO A 164 15.26 18.25 14.57
CA PRO A 164 16.16 19.35 14.32
C PRO A 164 17.59 18.84 14.51
N THR A 165 18.31 18.64 13.41
CA THR A 165 19.77 18.51 13.41
C THR A 165 20.38 19.88 13.68
N GLY A 166 20.57 20.24 14.95
CA GLY A 166 21.22 21.48 15.35
C GLY A 166 21.46 21.58 16.87
N PRO A 167 22.58 22.16 17.32
CA PRO A 167 22.95 22.18 18.73
C PRO A 167 22.26 23.35 19.44
N SER A 168 21.01 23.21 19.87
CA SER A 168 20.46 24.17 20.84
C SER A 168 19.19 23.72 21.56
N LYS A 169 19.27 23.87 22.88
CA LYS A 169 18.21 23.98 23.90
C LYS A 169 17.42 22.70 24.20
N LYS A 170 17.35 22.42 25.51
CA LYS A 170 16.64 21.33 26.17
C LYS A 170 15.15 21.38 25.79
N HIS A 171 14.77 20.67 24.73
CA HIS A 171 13.37 20.38 24.49
C HIS A 171 12.99 19.19 25.38
N SER A 172 11.90 19.34 26.12
CA SER A 172 11.33 18.27 26.95
C SER A 172 11.24 16.99 26.13
N PRO A 173 11.74 15.85 26.64
CA PRO A 173 11.70 14.55 25.94
C PRO A 173 10.27 13.98 25.80
N TYR A 174 9.26 14.71 26.29
CA TYR A 174 7.86 14.35 26.18
C TYR A 174 7.08 15.46 25.49
N HIS A 175 6.28 15.08 24.49
CA HIS A 175 5.26 15.95 23.93
C HIS A 175 4.27 16.30 25.04
N ASP A 176 4.11 17.59 25.31
CA ASP A 176 3.02 18.07 26.15
C ASP A 176 1.69 18.03 25.35
N GLY A 177 0.56 17.91 26.02
CA GLY A 177 -0.76 17.73 25.39
C GLY A 177 -1.06 18.82 24.35
N VAL A 178 -0.61 20.06 24.59
CA VAL A 178 -0.75 21.18 23.65
C VAL A 178 0.10 20.98 22.39
N SER A 179 1.31 20.43 22.52
CA SER A 179 2.18 20.12 21.39
C SER A 179 1.61 18.98 20.56
N LEU A 180 1.01 17.96 21.20
CA LEU A 180 0.40 16.84 20.52
C LEU A 180 -0.89 17.26 19.80
N LEU A 181 -1.76 18.05 20.46
CA LEU A 181 -2.97 18.59 19.85
C LEU A 181 -2.64 19.42 18.62
N ARG A 182 -1.64 20.30 18.70
CA ARG A 182 -1.19 21.09 17.54
C ARG A 182 -0.65 20.21 16.41
N ALA A 183 0.09 19.15 16.74
CA ALA A 183 0.58 18.19 15.74
C ALA A 183 -0.58 17.43 15.09
N MET A 184 -1.58 17.02 15.86
CA MET A 184 -2.79 16.35 15.36
C MET A 184 -3.65 17.28 14.49
N GLU A 185 -3.82 18.54 14.86
CA GLU A 185 -4.51 19.55 14.05
C GLU A 185 -3.79 19.79 12.72
N THR A 186 -2.45 19.84 12.74
CA THR A 186 -1.63 19.97 11.54
C THR A 186 -1.78 18.74 10.64
N ALA A 187 -1.64 17.54 11.20
CA ALA A 187 -1.82 16.30 10.46
C ALA A 187 -3.24 16.15 9.87
N THR A 188 -4.26 16.60 10.60
CA THR A 188 -5.64 16.61 10.12
C THR A 188 -5.80 17.57 8.94
N ARG A 189 -5.16 18.75 9.00
CA ARG A 189 -5.16 19.71 7.89
C ARG A 189 -4.47 19.13 6.65
N ASP A 190 -3.30 18.52 6.85
CA ASP A 190 -2.48 17.98 5.76
C ASP A 190 -3.20 16.82 5.04
N LEU A 191 -3.81 15.90 5.79
CA LEU A 191 -4.60 14.80 5.22
C LEU A 191 -5.83 15.32 4.47
N ASN A 192 -6.51 16.34 4.99
CA ASN A 192 -7.65 16.94 4.29
C ASN A 192 -7.23 17.64 2.99
N SER A 193 -6.05 18.26 2.94
CA SER A 193 -5.52 18.80 1.68
C SER A 193 -5.17 17.70 0.68
N GLU A 194 -4.54 16.61 1.14
CA GLU A 194 -4.21 15.47 0.27
C GLU A 194 -5.47 14.82 -0.31
N ILE A 195 -6.53 14.67 0.49
CA ILE A 195 -7.83 14.17 0.02
C ILE A 195 -8.39 15.08 -1.08
N ALA A 196 -8.36 16.41 -0.88
CA ALA A 196 -8.85 17.36 -1.87
C ALA A 196 -8.05 17.31 -3.19
N ASP A 197 -6.73 17.16 -3.11
CA ASP A 197 -5.86 17.04 -4.28
C ASP A 197 -6.15 15.73 -5.04
N LEU A 198 -6.33 14.61 -4.33
CA LEU A 198 -6.69 13.32 -4.93
C LEU A 198 -8.08 13.35 -5.56
N GLU A 199 -9.06 14.02 -4.94
CA GLU A 199 -10.40 14.21 -5.53
C GLU A 199 -10.32 15.04 -6.81
N ALA A 200 -9.48 16.07 -6.86
CA ALA A 200 -9.24 16.86 -8.07
C ALA A 200 -8.57 16.03 -9.18
N GLU A 201 -7.61 15.18 -8.84
CA GLU A 201 -6.96 14.26 -9.79
C GLU A 201 -7.97 13.24 -10.36
N ILE A 202 -8.81 12.66 -9.50
CA ILE A 202 -9.88 11.73 -9.93
C ILE A 202 -10.85 12.44 -10.88
N ALA A 203 -11.24 13.68 -10.57
CA ALA A 203 -12.12 14.46 -11.45
C ALA A 203 -11.47 14.72 -12.82
N ALA A 204 -10.18 15.05 -12.85
CA ALA A 204 -9.44 15.27 -14.08
C ALA A 204 -9.35 13.98 -14.92
N LEU A 205 -8.95 12.86 -14.31
CA LEU A 205 -8.87 11.56 -14.98
C LEU A 205 -10.23 11.11 -15.51
N ARG A 206 -11.30 11.34 -14.74
CA ARG A 206 -12.66 11.05 -15.19
C ARG A 206 -13.03 11.88 -16.41
N GLY A 207 -12.66 13.16 -16.45
CA GLY A 207 -12.85 14.02 -17.63
C GLY A 207 -12.15 13.45 -18.87
N VAL A 208 -10.90 13.00 -18.74
CA VAL A 208 -10.16 12.35 -19.83
C VAL A 208 -10.84 11.05 -20.30
N CYS A 209 -11.31 10.23 -19.36
CA CYS A 209 -12.07 9.02 -19.70
C CYS A 209 -13.38 9.36 -20.43
N GLU A 210 -14.11 10.38 -19.99
CA GLU A 210 -15.36 10.81 -20.62
C GLU A 210 -15.10 11.39 -22.03
N GLU A 211 -14.03 12.16 -22.22
CA GLU A 211 -13.61 12.67 -23.53
C GLU A 211 -13.21 11.54 -24.47
N THR A 212 -12.38 10.60 -24.02
CA THR A 212 -11.93 9.47 -24.84
C THR A 212 -13.08 8.54 -25.21
N VAL A 213 -13.97 8.21 -24.25
CA VAL A 213 -15.17 7.42 -24.51
C VAL A 213 -16.14 8.18 -25.41
N GLY A 214 -16.28 9.50 -25.24
CA GLY A 214 -17.05 10.37 -26.11
C GLY A 214 -16.54 10.34 -27.54
N GLY A 215 -15.24 10.52 -27.75
CA GLY A 215 -14.60 10.43 -29.06
C GLY A 215 -14.77 9.05 -29.69
N LEU A 216 -14.53 7.98 -28.95
CA LEU A 216 -14.75 6.60 -29.44
C LEU A 216 -16.23 6.31 -29.75
N SER A 217 -17.16 6.92 -29.01
CA SER A 217 -18.59 6.82 -29.26
C SER A 217 -18.98 7.59 -30.53
N ASP A 218 -18.47 8.80 -30.72
CA ASP A 218 -18.68 9.57 -31.96
C ASP A 218 -18.08 8.85 -33.17
N LEU A 219 -16.93 8.18 -33.03
CA LEU A 219 -16.36 7.27 -34.03
C LEU A 219 -17.32 6.14 -34.38
N ARG A 220 -17.82 5.44 -33.34
CA ARG A 220 -18.67 4.26 -33.49
C ARG A 220 -20.04 4.57 -34.07
N TYR A 221 -20.60 5.74 -33.75
CA TYR A 221 -21.92 6.17 -34.19
C TYR A 221 -21.85 7.13 -35.39
N GLY A 222 -20.68 7.31 -36.00
CA GLY A 222 -20.50 8.09 -37.23
C GLY A 222 -20.72 9.59 -37.06
N ARG A 223 -20.58 10.12 -35.83
CA ARG A 223 -20.77 11.53 -35.50
C ARG A 223 -19.45 12.30 -35.55
N PHE A 224 -18.62 12.06 -36.56
CA PHE A 224 -17.53 12.99 -36.87
C PHE A 224 -18.15 14.28 -37.37
N GLY A 225 -18.13 15.33 -36.54
CA GLY A 225 -18.37 16.70 -36.97
C GLY A 225 -19.57 16.89 -37.91
N ARG A 226 -20.79 16.81 -37.37
CA ARG A 226 -21.85 17.74 -37.83
C ARG A 226 -21.45 19.15 -37.39
N VAL A 227 -20.35 19.66 -37.93
CA VAL A 227 -20.20 21.10 -38.09
C VAL A 227 -21.40 21.50 -38.93
N SER A 228 -22.16 22.44 -38.39
CA SER A 228 -23.26 23.13 -39.05
C SER A 228 -23.01 23.27 -40.56
N GLY A 229 -23.90 22.71 -41.37
CA GLY A 229 -23.92 22.91 -42.83
C GLY A 229 -23.44 21.70 -43.63
N SER A 230 -24.22 21.36 -44.64
CA SER A 230 -24.03 20.36 -45.70
C SER A 230 -22.76 20.58 -46.56
N GLY A 231 -21.58 20.63 -45.94
CA GLY A 231 -20.31 20.98 -46.59
C GLY A 231 -19.26 19.88 -46.58
N GLY A 232 -19.16 19.05 -45.54
CA GLY A 232 -18.10 18.05 -45.42
C GLY A 232 -18.22 16.88 -46.40
N GLU A 233 -19.44 16.40 -46.63
CA GLU A 233 -19.74 15.37 -47.64
C GLU A 233 -19.46 15.89 -49.05
N LYS A 234 -19.83 17.15 -49.33
CA LYS A 234 -19.54 17.82 -50.60
C LYS A 234 -18.05 18.04 -50.85
N VAL A 235 -17.24 18.34 -49.82
CA VAL A 235 -15.79 18.54 -50.00
C VAL A 235 -15.11 17.24 -50.41
N VAL A 236 -15.49 16.11 -49.78
CA VAL A 236 -14.95 14.79 -50.15
C VAL A 236 -15.52 14.34 -51.51
N GLU A 237 -16.79 14.59 -51.78
CA GLU A 237 -17.39 14.32 -53.09
C GLU A 237 -16.73 15.14 -54.20
N ASP A 238 -16.49 16.44 -54.00
CA ASP A 238 -15.85 17.32 -54.97
C ASP A 238 -14.39 16.92 -55.23
N GLU A 239 -13.66 16.48 -54.20
CA GLU A 239 -12.30 15.96 -54.35
C GLU A 239 -12.26 14.64 -55.14
N VAL A 240 -13.20 13.73 -54.87
CA VAL A 240 -13.34 12.46 -55.62
C VAL A 240 -13.76 12.73 -57.06
N LEU A 241 -14.69 13.66 -57.30
CA LEU A 241 -15.12 14.04 -58.64
C LEU A 241 -13.99 14.69 -59.44
N ALA A 242 -13.20 15.58 -58.82
CA ALA A 242 -12.02 16.17 -59.46
C ALA A 242 -10.97 15.11 -59.84
N ALA A 243 -10.70 14.15 -58.95
CA ALA A 243 -9.79 13.05 -59.24
C ALA A 243 -10.29 12.13 -60.36
N LEU A 244 -11.61 11.90 -60.44
CA LEU A 244 -12.23 11.11 -61.51
C LEU A 244 -12.21 11.85 -62.86
N GLU A 245 -12.40 13.17 -62.87
CA GLU A 245 -12.29 13.98 -64.09
C GLU A 245 -10.84 13.97 -64.62
N GLU A 246 -9.84 14.12 -63.74
CA GLU A 246 -8.42 14.00 -64.11
C GLU A 246 -8.10 12.60 -64.67
N PHE A 247 -8.62 11.55 -64.02
CA PHE A 247 -8.45 10.18 -64.49
C PHE A 247 -9.08 9.94 -65.86
N LYS A 248 -10.27 10.49 -66.08
CA LYS A 248 -10.97 10.45 -67.37
C LYS A 248 -10.23 11.22 -68.46
N GLU A 249 -9.65 12.39 -68.15
CA GLU A 249 -8.81 13.13 -69.09
C GLU A 249 -7.53 12.36 -69.44
N ARG A 250 -6.91 11.67 -68.49
CA ARG A 250 -5.75 10.80 -68.75
C ARG A 250 -6.10 9.61 -69.63
N LEU A 251 -7.32 9.07 -69.51
CA LEU A 251 -7.83 8.03 -70.42
C LEU A 251 -8.14 8.60 -71.82
N ALA A 252 -8.68 9.81 -71.91
CA ALA A 252 -8.99 10.48 -73.18
C ALA A 252 -7.72 10.96 -73.92
N GLY A 253 -6.67 11.35 -73.20
CA GLY A 253 -5.36 11.72 -73.75
C GLY A 253 -4.58 10.53 -74.30
N ARG A 254 -4.82 9.32 -73.77
CA ARG A 254 -4.16 8.08 -74.21
C ARG A 254 -4.67 7.54 -75.56
N GLY A 255 -5.74 8.12 -76.11
CA GLY A 255 -6.31 7.75 -77.41
C GLY A 255 -5.83 8.58 -78.60
N ARG A 256 -4.90 9.53 -78.43
CA ARG A 256 -4.43 10.44 -79.51
C ARG A 256 -2.95 10.30 -79.89
N GLU A 257 -2.23 9.29 -79.41
CA GLU A 257 -0.81 9.09 -79.76
C GLU A 257 -0.49 7.82 -80.56
N GLU A 258 -1.49 7.13 -81.14
CA GLU A 258 -1.19 6.10 -82.15
C GLU A 258 -1.84 6.39 -83.51
N GLY A 259 -1.02 6.94 -84.41
CA GLY A 259 -1.10 6.77 -85.87
C GLY A 259 -1.24 8.05 -86.70
N PRO A 260 -0.62 8.18 -87.90
CA PRO A 260 0.47 7.38 -88.48
C PRO A 260 1.60 8.24 -89.12
N SER A 261 2.78 7.63 -89.31
CA SER A 261 3.68 7.87 -90.45
C SER A 261 4.51 6.62 -90.70
#